data_AF-A0A1N6GV12-F1
#
_entry.id   AF-A0A1N6GV12-F1
#
_cell.length_a   1.000
_cell.length_b   1.000
_cell.length_c   1.000
_cell.angle_alpha   90.00
_cell.angle_beta   90.00
_cell.angle_gamma   90.00
#
_symmetry.space_group_name_H-M   'P 1'
#
loop_
_entity.id
_entity.type
_entity.pdbx_description
1 polymer ?
#
loop_
_entity_poly.entity_id
_entity_poly.type
_entity_poly.pdbx_seq_one_letter_code
_entity_poly.pdbx_strand_id
1 'polypeptide(L)'
;MAEIPEQLTQRSKGRSDYAVATKEYRQEIRRRMKKPVRVGETMKTKLGAAIAAVLIAGVLTGCADVPDKNTPEAGTYGTYPKDYKALIDAYQQTTFKEPSSAVVQYLNEPSTGWTRTAPGAPAVFGYRVCLIVNTKNSYSGDVGNLLTEVFIRNEKVMSYRVADHSSSAYDAVVQSACDSASPK
;
A
#
# COMPACT_ATOMS: atom_id res chain seq x y z
N MET A 1 44.69 31.24 17.60
CA MET A 1 43.40 31.54 16.96
C MET A 1 43.17 30.42 15.95
N ALA A 2 42.18 29.55 16.20
CA ALA A 2 41.93 28.38 15.36
C ALA A 2 40.81 28.71 14.37
N GLU A 3 41.11 28.62 13.07
CA GLU A 3 40.14 28.75 11.98
C GLU A 3 39.18 27.54 11.98
N ILE A 4 37.88 27.84 11.99
CA ILE A 4 36.82 26.85 11.82
C ILE A 4 36.74 26.53 10.31
N PRO A 5 36.82 25.27 9.88
CA PRO A 5 36.84 24.93 8.46
C PRO A 5 35.50 25.24 7.78
N GLU A 6 35.59 25.93 6.64
CA GLU A 6 34.54 26.41 5.72
C GLU A 6 33.46 25.34 5.35
N GLN A 7 33.81 24.06 5.47
CA GLN A 7 32.97 22.91 5.16
C GLN A 7 31.76 22.75 6.11
N LEU A 8 31.85 23.24 7.36
CA LEU A 8 30.72 23.16 8.30
C LEU A 8 29.62 24.19 7.98
N THR A 9 29.96 25.29 7.33
CA THR A 9 29.04 26.37 6.98
C THR A 9 28.15 26.02 5.78
N GLN A 10 28.66 25.24 4.82
CA GLN A 10 27.85 24.76 3.69
C GLN A 10 26.83 23.68 4.11
N ARG A 11 27.20 22.83 5.07
CA ARG A 11 26.33 21.73 5.54
C ARG A 11 25.13 22.21 6.37
N SER A 12 25.29 23.33 7.11
CA SER A 12 24.18 23.94 7.87
C SER A 12 23.16 24.62 6.96
N LYS A 13 23.64 25.30 5.91
CA LYS A 13 22.80 26.00 4.93
C LYS A 13 21.92 25.01 4.15
N GLY A 14 22.51 23.92 3.64
CA GLY A 14 21.74 22.86 2.97
C GLY A 14 20.63 22.26 3.84
N ARG A 15 20.90 21.98 5.12
CA ARG A 15 19.90 21.41 6.04
C ARG A 15 18.73 22.36 6.32
N SER A 16 19.00 23.66 6.39
CA SER A 16 17.97 24.70 6.51
C SER A 16 17.10 24.77 5.25
N ASP A 17 17.73 24.74 4.07
CA ASP A 17 17.04 24.85 2.79
C ASP A 17 16.12 23.64 2.52
N TYR A 18 16.53 22.42 2.90
CA TYR A 18 15.66 21.24 2.86
C TYR A 18 14.46 21.33 3.81
N ALA A 19 14.66 21.89 5.02
CA ALA A 19 13.58 22.06 5.99
C ALA A 19 12.57 23.13 5.56
N VAL A 20 13.00 24.14 4.80
CA VAL A 20 12.12 25.16 4.20
C VAL A 20 11.36 24.59 3.01
N ALA A 21 12.03 23.90 2.08
CA ALA A 21 11.41 23.29 0.91
C ALA A 21 10.32 22.26 1.26
N THR A 22 10.52 21.48 2.33
CA THR A 22 9.53 20.50 2.81
C THR A 22 8.30 21.16 3.43
N LYS A 23 8.44 22.34 4.07
CA LYS A 23 7.29 23.09 4.61
C LYS A 23 6.48 23.76 3.50
N GLU A 24 7.14 24.33 2.50
CA GLU A 24 6.47 24.95 1.35
C GLU A 24 5.72 23.91 0.51
N TYR A 25 6.33 22.75 0.26
CA TYR A 25 5.68 21.64 -0.43
C TYR A 25 4.42 21.15 0.32
N ARG A 26 4.51 21.01 1.66
CA ARG A 26 3.38 20.62 2.51
C ARG A 26 2.26 21.68 2.51
N GLN A 27 2.60 22.97 2.44
CA GLN A 27 1.59 24.03 2.29
C GLN A 27 0.92 24.02 0.91
N GLU A 28 1.67 23.77 -0.16
CA GLU A 28 1.13 23.71 -1.53
C GLU A 28 0.16 22.52 -1.70
N ILE A 29 0.49 21.33 -1.17
CA ILE A 29 -0.46 20.20 -1.16
C ILE A 29 -1.72 20.57 -0.37
N ARG A 30 -1.58 21.23 0.79
CA ARG A 30 -2.74 21.66 1.60
C ARG A 30 -3.62 22.68 0.85
N ARG A 31 -3.04 23.58 0.05
CA ARG A 31 -3.79 24.50 -0.84
C ARG A 31 -4.52 23.75 -1.95
N ARG A 32 -3.90 22.74 -2.56
CA ARG A 32 -4.53 21.91 -3.60
C ARG A 32 -5.68 21.05 -3.08
N MET A 33 -5.52 20.48 -1.88
CA MET A 33 -6.54 19.65 -1.23
C MET A 33 -7.76 20.45 -0.74
N LYS A 34 -7.63 21.77 -0.56
CA LYS A 34 -8.75 22.65 -0.14
C LYS A 34 -9.66 23.10 -1.28
N LYS A 35 -9.33 22.77 -2.54
CA LYS A 35 -10.26 23.03 -3.65
C LYS A 35 -11.32 21.93 -3.64
N PRO A 36 -12.59 22.23 -3.34
CA PRO A 36 -13.64 21.24 -3.50
C PRO A 36 -13.71 20.87 -4.98
N VAL A 37 -13.48 19.58 -5.27
CA VAL A 37 -13.84 19.00 -6.56
C VAL A 37 -15.35 19.20 -6.69
N ARG A 38 -15.78 20.06 -7.61
CA ARG A 38 -17.19 20.22 -7.97
C ARG A 38 -17.63 18.93 -8.66
N VAL A 39 -18.13 17.99 -7.85
CA VAL A 39 -18.80 16.79 -8.34
C VAL A 39 -20.15 17.23 -8.91
N GLY A 40 -20.27 17.06 -10.23
CA GLY A 40 -21.47 16.95 -11.06
C GLY A 40 -22.75 17.65 -10.60
N GLU A 41 -23.13 18.70 -11.33
CA GLU A 41 -24.52 19.12 -11.45
C GLU A 41 -25.39 17.92 -11.86
N THR A 42 -26.35 17.61 -11.01
CA THR A 42 -27.39 16.60 -11.19
C THR A 42 -28.23 16.92 -12.44
N MET A 43 -28.24 16.03 -13.43
CA MET A 43 -29.26 16.01 -14.47
C MET A 43 -30.64 15.81 -13.82
N LYS A 44 -31.45 16.87 -13.80
CA LYS A 44 -32.85 16.83 -13.39
C LYS A 44 -33.69 16.31 -14.54
N THR A 45 -33.88 15.00 -14.61
CA THR A 45 -34.86 14.39 -15.52
C THR A 45 -36.25 14.63 -14.95
N LYS A 46 -37.02 15.55 -15.55
CA LYS A 46 -38.45 15.70 -15.26
C LYS A 46 -39.19 14.57 -15.96
N LEU A 47 -39.57 13.54 -15.21
CA LEU A 47 -40.50 12.51 -15.67
C LEU A 47 -41.84 12.73 -14.95
N GLY A 48 -42.88 12.91 -15.75
CA GLY A 48 -44.20 13.39 -15.34
C GLY A 48 -44.95 12.42 -14.43
N ALA A 49 -45.74 13.00 -13.53
CA ALA A 49 -46.76 12.29 -12.79
C ALA A 49 -47.95 11.97 -13.72
N ALA A 50 -48.27 10.69 -13.87
CA ALA A 50 -49.61 10.23 -14.20
C ALA A 50 -49.87 8.93 -13.42
N ILE A 51 -50.78 9.03 -12.47
CA ILE A 51 -51.24 8.00 -11.54
C ILE A 51 -52.27 7.13 -12.27
N ALA A 52 -52.13 5.80 -12.21
CA ALA A 52 -53.26 4.88 -12.29
C ALA A 52 -52.89 3.55 -11.61
N ALA A 53 -53.66 3.22 -10.58
CA ALA A 53 -53.49 2.10 -9.66
C ALA A 53 -54.06 0.79 -10.21
N VAL A 54 -53.38 -0.35 -10.02
CA VAL A 54 -53.99 -1.71 -9.97
C VAL A 54 -53.11 -2.67 -9.12
N LEU A 55 -53.64 -2.99 -7.92
CA LEU A 55 -53.80 -4.30 -7.25
C LEU A 55 -52.62 -5.30 -7.02
N ILE A 56 -52.35 -5.49 -5.71
CA ILE A 56 -52.36 -6.75 -4.93
C ILE A 56 -51.17 -7.74 -5.02
N ALA A 57 -50.58 -7.94 -3.82
CA ALA A 57 -49.92 -9.13 -3.24
C ALA A 57 -48.63 -9.69 -3.88
N GLY A 58 -47.53 -9.48 -3.16
CA GLY A 58 -46.27 -10.19 -3.36
C GLY A 58 -45.23 -9.79 -2.32
N VAL A 59 -45.52 -9.97 -1.03
CA VAL A 59 -44.51 -9.84 0.03
C VAL A 59 -43.65 -11.10 0.00
N LEU A 60 -42.62 -11.08 -0.83
CA LEU A 60 -41.43 -11.90 -0.68
C LEU A 60 -40.24 -10.93 -0.67
N THR A 61 -40.09 -10.21 0.44
CA THR A 61 -38.83 -9.53 0.76
C THR A 61 -37.81 -10.60 1.15
N GLY A 62 -37.29 -11.31 0.14
CA GLY A 62 -35.95 -11.86 0.26
C GLY A 62 -35.01 -10.67 0.31
N CYS A 63 -34.47 -10.37 1.49
CA CYS A 63 -33.25 -9.57 1.57
C CYS A 63 -32.16 -10.42 0.92
N ALA A 64 -32.07 -10.39 -0.41
CA ALA A 64 -30.81 -10.67 -1.07
C ALA A 64 -29.90 -9.53 -0.61
N ASP A 65 -28.98 -9.84 0.30
CA ASP A 65 -27.85 -8.96 0.58
C ASP A 65 -27.26 -8.58 -0.76
N VAL A 66 -27.48 -7.33 -1.18
CA VAL A 66 -26.90 -6.81 -2.42
C VAL A 66 -25.39 -6.92 -2.20
N PRO A 67 -24.67 -7.76 -2.97
CA PRO A 67 -23.25 -7.92 -2.78
C PRO A 67 -22.62 -6.54 -2.94
N ASP A 68 -22.00 -6.05 -1.88
CA ASP A 68 -21.25 -4.81 -1.93
C ASP A 68 -20.20 -4.99 -3.04
N LYS A 69 -20.29 -4.17 -4.08
CA LYS A 69 -19.36 -4.21 -5.24
C LYS A 69 -17.90 -4.01 -4.82
N ASN A 70 -17.65 -3.64 -3.56
CA ASN A 70 -16.33 -3.42 -2.99
C ASN A 70 -15.88 -4.53 -2.03
N THR A 71 -16.72 -5.53 -1.74
CA THR A 71 -16.36 -6.69 -0.92
C THR A 71 -16.08 -7.88 -1.84
N PRO A 72 -14.82 -8.29 -2.03
CA PRO A 72 -14.51 -9.42 -2.90
C PRO A 72 -15.06 -10.71 -2.30
N GLU A 73 -15.72 -11.52 -3.11
CA GLU A 73 -16.12 -12.87 -2.70
C GLU A 73 -14.88 -13.67 -2.26
N ALA A 74 -15.02 -14.57 -1.29
CA ALA A 74 -13.91 -15.33 -0.70
C ALA A 74 -13.03 -16.06 -1.74
N GLY A 75 -13.57 -16.41 -2.91
CA GLY A 75 -12.83 -17.01 -4.02
C GLY A 75 -11.90 -16.06 -4.80
N THR A 76 -12.00 -14.74 -4.60
CA THR A 76 -11.28 -13.74 -5.41
C THR A 76 -9.79 -13.61 -5.03
N TYR A 77 -9.46 -13.94 -3.77
CA TYR A 77 -8.12 -13.82 -3.20
C TYR A 77 -7.17 -14.96 -3.63
N GLY A 78 -7.70 -16.05 -4.16
CA GLY A 78 -6.93 -17.26 -4.45
C GLY A 78 -6.64 -18.12 -3.22
N THR A 79 -5.80 -19.15 -3.39
CA THR A 79 -5.49 -20.12 -2.32
C THR A 79 -4.71 -19.47 -1.19
N TYR A 80 -5.15 -19.70 0.06
CA TYR A 80 -4.43 -19.26 1.26
C TYR A 80 -3.05 -19.93 1.34
N PRO A 81 -1.96 -19.17 1.49
CA PRO A 81 -0.60 -19.72 1.48
C PRO A 81 -0.23 -20.29 2.85
N LYS A 82 -0.52 -21.58 3.08
CA LYS A 82 -0.21 -22.25 4.37
C LYS A 82 1.29 -22.20 4.70
N ASP A 83 2.14 -22.44 3.69
CA ASP A 83 3.60 -22.46 3.84
C ASP A 83 4.27 -21.16 3.37
N TYR A 84 3.61 -20.01 3.63
CA TYR A 84 4.08 -18.70 3.15
C TYR A 84 5.52 -18.36 3.52
N LYS A 85 6.01 -18.81 4.69
CA LYS A 85 7.41 -18.59 5.09
C LYS A 85 8.40 -19.29 4.16
N ALA A 86 8.11 -20.53 3.77
CA ALA A 86 8.94 -21.27 2.82
C ALA A 86 8.87 -20.67 1.40
N LEU A 87 7.69 -20.18 0.99
CA LEU A 87 7.54 -19.46 -0.27
C LEU A 87 8.35 -18.16 -0.33
N ILE A 88 8.36 -17.41 0.78
CA ILE A 88 9.13 -16.16 0.89
C ILE A 88 10.63 -16.45 0.93
N ASP A 89 11.06 -17.46 1.70
CA ASP A 89 12.47 -17.87 1.73
C ASP A 89 12.94 -18.31 0.33
N ALA A 90 12.19 -19.18 -0.35
CA ALA A 90 12.51 -19.60 -1.72
C ALA A 90 12.63 -18.42 -2.68
N TYR A 91 11.74 -17.42 -2.57
CA TYR A 91 11.85 -16.19 -3.34
C TYR A 91 13.13 -15.40 -3.01
N GLN A 92 13.48 -15.28 -1.74
CA GLN A 92 14.70 -14.58 -1.30
C GLN A 92 15.96 -15.30 -1.80
N GLN A 93 16.01 -16.63 -1.74
CA GLN A 93 17.13 -17.45 -2.26
C GLN A 93 17.41 -17.18 -3.74
N THR A 94 16.37 -16.89 -4.53
CA THR A 94 16.55 -16.61 -5.97
C THR A 94 16.80 -15.14 -6.30
N THR A 95 16.49 -14.21 -5.39
CA THR A 95 16.43 -12.77 -5.69
C THR A 95 17.49 -11.97 -4.95
N PHE A 96 17.90 -12.41 -3.76
CA PHE A 96 18.90 -11.72 -2.95
C PHE A 96 20.31 -12.06 -3.41
N LYS A 97 21.21 -11.09 -3.30
CA LYS A 97 22.62 -11.30 -3.66
C LYS A 97 23.33 -12.25 -2.70
N GLU A 98 23.03 -12.13 -1.41
CA GLU A 98 23.61 -12.93 -0.32
C GLU A 98 22.50 -13.50 0.57
N PRO A 99 21.71 -14.49 0.10
CA PRO A 99 20.52 -14.96 0.79
C PRO A 99 20.80 -15.52 2.19
N SER A 100 21.93 -16.19 2.39
CA SER A 100 22.32 -16.78 3.68
C SER A 100 22.57 -15.74 4.78
N SER A 101 22.73 -14.46 4.41
CA SER A 101 22.88 -13.35 5.35
C SER A 101 21.56 -12.71 5.77
N ALA A 102 20.46 -13.10 5.14
CA ALA A 102 19.17 -12.48 5.39
C ALA A 102 18.63 -12.85 6.78
N VAL A 103 18.33 -11.83 7.57
CA VAL A 103 17.60 -11.94 8.83
C VAL A 103 16.19 -11.42 8.59
N VAL A 104 15.18 -12.26 8.79
CA VAL A 104 13.78 -11.96 8.51
C VAL A 104 12.95 -12.06 9.79
N GLN A 105 12.26 -10.98 10.13
CA GLN A 105 11.26 -10.95 11.18
C GLN A 105 9.87 -10.78 10.55
N TYR A 106 8.97 -11.72 10.81
CA TYR A 106 7.58 -11.66 10.34
C TYR A 106 6.74 -10.81 11.31
N LEU A 107 5.99 -9.85 10.78
CA LEU A 107 5.14 -8.95 11.57
C LEU A 107 3.69 -9.44 11.66
N ASN A 108 3.23 -10.22 10.68
CA ASN A 108 1.88 -10.78 10.65
C ASN A 108 1.83 -12.12 9.89
N GLU A 109 0.75 -12.87 10.13
CA GLU A 109 0.33 -13.98 9.27
C GLU A 109 -0.35 -13.46 7.99
N PRO A 110 -0.44 -14.25 6.91
CA PRO A 110 -1.08 -13.84 5.66
C PRO A 110 -2.48 -13.23 5.88
N SER A 111 -2.61 -11.94 5.55
CA SER A 111 -3.87 -11.18 5.66
C SER A 111 -4.38 -10.78 4.28
N THR A 112 -5.70 -10.69 4.11
CA THR A 112 -6.30 -10.35 2.81
C THR A 112 -5.94 -8.93 2.37
N GLY A 113 -5.65 -8.74 1.09
CA GLY A 113 -5.35 -7.43 0.51
C GLY A 113 -5.50 -7.40 -1.00
N TRP A 114 -5.11 -6.28 -1.61
CA TRP A 114 -5.15 -6.11 -3.06
C TRP A 114 -4.00 -5.25 -3.60
N THR A 115 -3.51 -5.54 -4.79
CA THR A 115 -2.48 -4.73 -5.44
C THR A 115 -2.85 -4.42 -6.88
N ARG A 116 -2.17 -3.46 -7.48
CA ARG A 116 -2.23 -3.24 -8.93
C ARG A 116 -0.85 -3.52 -9.50
N THR A 117 -0.80 -4.37 -10.51
CA THR A 117 0.47 -4.75 -11.16
C THR A 117 1.05 -3.65 -12.02
N ALA A 118 0.19 -2.73 -12.50
CA ALA A 118 0.58 -1.55 -13.26
C ALA A 118 -0.44 -0.41 -13.08
N PRO A 119 -0.08 0.86 -13.38
CA PRO A 119 -1.04 1.95 -13.45
C PRO A 119 -2.18 1.61 -14.41
N GLY A 120 -3.43 1.78 -13.97
CA GLY A 120 -4.62 1.46 -14.75
C GLY A 120 -4.99 -0.03 -14.81
N ALA A 121 -4.13 -0.95 -14.36
CA ALA A 121 -4.47 -2.36 -14.29
C ALA A 121 -5.57 -2.63 -13.23
N PRO A 122 -6.43 -3.65 -13.44
CA PRO A 122 -7.42 -4.04 -12.45
C PRO A 122 -6.75 -4.44 -11.12
N ALA A 123 -7.48 -4.28 -10.02
CA ALA A 123 -7.00 -4.72 -8.72
C ALA A 123 -6.93 -6.26 -8.69
N VAL A 124 -5.80 -6.77 -8.21
CA VAL A 124 -5.54 -8.18 -7.98
C VAL A 124 -5.64 -8.42 -6.49
N PHE A 125 -6.59 -9.25 -6.08
CA PHE A 125 -6.78 -9.66 -4.69
C PHE A 125 -5.89 -10.84 -4.31
N GLY A 126 -5.46 -10.91 -3.06
CA GLY A 126 -4.51 -11.90 -2.57
C GLY A 126 -4.18 -11.71 -1.10
N TYR A 127 -3.05 -12.26 -0.68
CA TYR A 127 -2.62 -12.23 0.70
C TYR A 127 -1.35 -11.38 0.85
N ARG A 128 -1.27 -10.61 1.93
CA ARG A 128 -0.11 -9.80 2.29
C ARG A 128 0.56 -10.36 3.51
N VAL A 129 1.88 -10.28 3.52
CA VAL A 129 2.73 -10.58 4.66
C VAL A 129 3.73 -9.43 4.80
N CYS A 130 3.79 -8.82 5.97
CA CYS A 130 4.74 -7.77 6.29
C CYS A 130 5.88 -8.31 7.13
N LEU A 131 7.08 -7.84 6.79
CA LEU A 131 8.34 -8.32 7.31
C LEU A 131 9.23 -7.13 7.68
N ILE A 132 10.15 -7.34 8.61
CA ILE A 132 11.39 -6.58 8.67
C ILE A 132 12.49 -7.47 8.12
N VAL A 133 13.24 -6.95 7.15
CA VAL A 133 14.33 -7.70 6.50
C VAL A 133 15.61 -6.91 6.59
N ASN A 134 16.67 -7.58 7.05
CA ASN A 134 18.04 -7.09 6.98
C ASN A 134 18.89 -8.12 6.23
N THR A 135 19.75 -7.65 5.34
CA THR A 135 20.62 -8.48 4.49
C THR A 135 21.90 -7.73 4.19
N LYS A 136 22.96 -8.43 3.80
CA LYS A 136 24.16 -7.76 3.29
C LYS A 136 23.95 -7.22 1.88
N ASN A 137 24.55 -6.07 1.60
CA ASN A 137 24.63 -5.47 0.27
C ASN A 137 25.88 -5.95 -0.48
N SER A 138 26.04 -5.50 -1.73
CA SER A 138 27.19 -5.84 -2.58
C SER A 138 28.57 -5.51 -2.02
N TYR A 139 28.64 -4.62 -1.03
CA TYR A 139 29.87 -4.15 -0.38
C TYR A 139 30.06 -4.77 1.01
N SER A 140 29.35 -5.88 1.30
CA SER A 140 29.41 -6.62 2.57
C SER A 140 28.92 -5.83 3.81
N GLY A 141 28.29 -4.68 3.62
CA GLY A 141 27.62 -3.94 4.69
C GLY A 141 26.14 -4.30 4.81
N ASP A 142 25.58 -4.21 6.00
CA ASP A 142 24.14 -4.44 6.23
C ASP A 142 23.31 -3.35 5.55
N VAL A 143 22.19 -3.72 4.91
CA VAL A 143 21.21 -2.74 4.37
C VAL A 143 20.39 -2.06 5.46
N GLY A 144 20.43 -2.61 6.68
CA GLY A 144 19.62 -2.17 7.81
C GLY A 144 18.24 -2.84 7.82
N ASN A 145 17.46 -2.56 8.86
CA ASN A 145 16.12 -3.11 9.02
C ASN A 145 15.14 -2.37 8.08
N LEU A 146 14.70 -3.06 7.03
CA LEU A 146 13.78 -2.50 6.04
C LEU A 146 12.39 -3.13 6.16
N LEU A 147 11.37 -2.29 6.28
CA LEU A 147 9.98 -2.74 6.23
C LEU A 147 9.67 -3.24 4.83
N THR A 148 9.19 -4.47 4.74
CA THR A 148 8.93 -5.14 3.49
C THR A 148 7.51 -5.66 3.45
N GLU A 149 6.81 -5.37 2.36
CA GLU A 149 5.51 -5.96 2.04
C GLU A 149 5.68 -7.03 0.96
N VAL A 150 5.23 -8.25 1.27
CA VAL A 150 5.15 -9.35 0.31
C VAL A 150 3.69 -9.62 -0.03
N PHE A 151 3.37 -9.63 -1.33
CA PHE A 151 2.05 -10.00 -1.83
C PHE A 151 2.10 -11.39 -2.47
N ILE A 152 1.24 -12.29 -1.98
CA ILE A 152 1.17 -13.70 -2.37
C ILE A 152 -0.21 -13.99 -2.94
N ARG A 153 -0.26 -14.72 -4.05
CA ARG A 153 -1.51 -15.25 -4.61
C ARG A 153 -1.23 -16.60 -5.25
N ASN A 154 -2.09 -17.60 -4.97
CA ASN A 154 -1.97 -18.94 -5.54
C ASN A 154 -0.56 -19.53 -5.36
N GLU A 155 -0.07 -19.48 -4.12
CA GLU A 155 1.26 -20.00 -3.73
C GLU A 155 2.45 -19.36 -4.45
N LYS A 156 2.26 -18.18 -5.04
CA LYS A 156 3.30 -17.43 -5.73
C LYS A 156 3.49 -16.05 -5.12
N VAL A 157 4.74 -15.67 -4.90
CA VAL A 157 5.12 -14.28 -4.59
C VAL A 157 4.92 -13.45 -5.86
N MET A 158 3.93 -12.56 -5.82
CA MET A 158 3.55 -11.69 -6.93
C MET A 158 4.27 -10.34 -6.87
N SER A 159 4.55 -9.84 -5.67
CA SER A 159 5.36 -8.64 -5.47
C SER A 159 6.12 -8.69 -4.15
N TYR A 160 7.32 -8.13 -4.17
CA TYR A 160 8.19 -7.94 -3.00
C TYR A 160 8.59 -6.46 -2.96
N ARG A 161 8.00 -5.68 -2.05
CA ARG A 161 8.19 -4.23 -1.97
C ARG A 161 8.89 -3.85 -0.68
N VAL A 162 9.92 -3.01 -0.77
CA VAL A 162 10.75 -2.64 0.37
C VAL A 162 10.65 -1.12 0.57
N ALA A 163 10.34 -0.69 1.79
CA ALA A 163 10.44 0.72 2.18
C ALA A 163 11.90 1.01 2.55
N ASP A 164 12.54 1.95 1.86
CA ASP A 164 13.94 2.31 2.01
C ASP A 164 14.19 3.50 2.96
N HIS A 165 13.18 3.87 3.75
CA HIS A 165 13.14 5.03 4.64
C HIS A 165 13.19 6.38 3.90
N SER A 166 12.87 6.38 2.61
CA SER A 166 12.69 7.62 1.85
C SER A 166 11.33 8.25 2.11
N SER A 167 11.20 9.54 1.83
CA SER A 167 9.90 10.23 1.82
C SER A 167 9.13 10.00 0.51
N SER A 168 9.39 8.89 -0.19
CA SER A 168 8.79 8.60 -1.49
C SER A 168 7.33 8.17 -1.32
N ALA A 169 6.53 8.37 -2.38
CA ALA A 169 5.17 7.83 -2.42
C ALA A 169 5.15 6.29 -2.36
N TYR A 170 6.27 5.64 -2.72
CA TYR A 170 6.41 4.18 -2.70
C TYR A 170 6.52 3.65 -1.26
N ASP A 171 7.36 4.28 -0.43
CA ASP A 171 7.49 3.95 0.99
C ASP A 171 6.18 4.12 1.75
N ALA A 172 5.45 5.20 1.45
CA ALA A 172 4.14 5.44 2.04
C ALA A 172 3.12 4.33 1.72
N VAL A 173 3.20 3.72 0.53
CA VAL A 173 2.34 2.60 0.16
C VAL A 173 2.68 1.35 0.97
N VAL A 174 3.96 1.04 1.14
CA VAL A 174 4.43 -0.11 1.94
C VAL A 174 4.02 0.06 3.41
N GLN A 175 4.27 1.23 3.99
CA GLN A 175 3.89 1.56 5.36
C GLN A 175 2.38 1.43 5.55
N SER A 176 1.57 2.08 4.70
CA SER A 176 0.11 2.00 4.78
C SER A 176 -0.41 0.57 4.62
N ALA A 177 0.22 -0.26 3.77
CA ALA A 177 -0.17 -1.65 3.61
C ALA A 177 0.10 -2.46 4.89
N CYS A 178 1.27 -2.27 5.51
CA CYS A 178 1.65 -3.00 6.71
C CYS A 178 0.97 -2.53 8.00
N ASP A 179 0.64 -1.25 8.10
CA ASP A 179 -0.19 -0.73 9.19
C ASP A 179 -1.59 -1.35 9.18
N SER A 180 -2.15 -1.54 7.97
CA SER A 180 -3.47 -2.18 7.81
C SER A 180 -3.47 -3.69 8.07
N ALA A 181 -2.30 -4.33 8.00
CA ALA A 181 -2.12 -5.77 8.12
C ALA A 181 -1.71 -6.22 9.54
N SER A 182 -1.31 -5.27 10.40
CA SER A 182 -0.88 -5.57 11.76
C SER A 182 -2.08 -5.99 12.63
N PRO A 183 -1.97 -7.08 13.42
CA PRO A 183 -3.03 -7.45 14.35
C PRO A 183 -3.24 -6.32 15.37
N LYS A 184 -4.50 -5.92 15.56
CA LYS A 184 -4.91 -4.94 16.59
C LYS A 184 -4.94 -5.56 17.97
#